data_AF-A0A6B0WHK2-F1
#
_entry.id   AF-A0A6B0WHK2-F1
#
_cell.length_a   1.000
_cell.length_b   1.000
_cell.length_c   1.000
_cell.angle_alpha   90.00
_cell.angle_beta   90.00
_cell.angle_gamma   90.00
#
_symmetry.space_group_name_H-M   'P 1'
#
loop_
_entity.id
_entity.type
_entity.pdbx_description
1 polymer ?
#
loop_
_entity_poly.entity_id
_entity_poly.type
_entity_poly.pdbx_seq_one_letter_code
_entity_poly.pdbx_strand_id
1 'polypeptide(L)'
;QIQRPSPMTKTDSAGYHITTAHGPDLMENSKNAVRYMIEWLVANRVLSESQAYCICSTAGDLKIAEIVDAPNWVVAFHMPLSIFE
;
A
#
# COMPACT_ATOMS: atom_id res chain seq x y z
N GLN A 1 20.69 10.63 -1.69
CA GLN A 1 20.66 9.47 -0.76
C GLN A 1 19.79 9.84 0.43
N ILE A 2 18.92 8.93 0.88
CA ILE A 2 18.10 9.10 2.09
C ILE A 2 18.69 8.14 3.14
N GLN A 3 18.99 8.64 4.34
CA GLN A 3 19.39 7.81 5.48
C GLN A 3 18.22 7.71 6.45
N ARG A 4 17.80 6.50 6.79
CA ARG A 4 16.75 6.24 7.79
C ARG A 4 17.34 5.48 8.98
N PRO A 5 17.10 5.91 10.23
CA PRO A 5 17.50 5.17 11.41
C PRO A 5 16.88 3.78 11.43
N SER A 6 17.62 2.79 11.94
CA SER A 6 17.08 1.45 12.19
C SER A 6 16.34 1.42 13.53
N PRO A 7 15.17 0.75 13.63
CA PRO A 7 14.47 0.02 12.57
C PRO A 7 13.63 0.93 11.65
N MET A 8 13.37 0.45 10.43
CA MET A 8 12.85 1.24 9.30
C MET A 8 11.46 1.86 9.52
N THR A 9 10.58 1.21 10.30
CA THR A 9 9.46 1.72 11.14
C THR A 9 8.86 0.49 11.84
N LYS A 10 8.62 0.52 13.16
CA LYS A 10 7.87 -0.54 13.87
C LYS A 10 6.37 -0.21 13.89
N THR A 11 5.75 -0.17 12.72
CA THR A 11 4.29 -0.03 12.59
C THR A 11 3.59 -1.40 12.57
N ASP A 12 4.32 -2.46 12.92
CA ASP A 12 3.87 -3.86 12.80
C ASP A 12 3.25 -4.42 14.08
N SER A 13 3.04 -3.61 15.13
CA SER A 13 2.44 -4.10 16.39
C SER A 13 1.07 -4.73 16.17
N ALA A 14 0.34 -4.27 15.15
CA ALA A 14 -0.98 -4.77 14.76
C ALA A 14 -1.02 -5.48 13.39
N GLY A 15 0.14 -5.66 12.73
CA GLY A 15 0.21 -6.22 11.37
C GLY A 15 -0.15 -5.24 10.24
N TYR A 16 -0.47 -5.75 9.05
CA TYR A 16 -0.72 -4.97 7.83
C TYR A 16 -1.98 -5.44 7.10
N HIS A 17 -2.73 -4.50 6.53
CA HIS A 17 -3.65 -4.78 5.44
C HIS A 17 -2.91 -4.63 4.11
N ILE A 18 -3.09 -5.58 3.19
CA ILE A 18 -2.37 -5.58 1.91
C ILE A 18 -3.37 -5.69 0.78
N THR A 19 -3.31 -4.76 -0.16
CA THR A 19 -4.02 -4.84 -1.44
C THR A 19 -3.04 -5.14 -2.55
N THR A 20 -3.46 -5.91 -3.54
CA THR A 20 -2.62 -6.30 -4.68
C THR A 20 -3.33 -6.03 -5.99
N ALA A 21 -2.57 -5.63 -7.00
CA ALA A 21 -3.04 -5.59 -8.38
C ALA A 21 -2.00 -6.26 -9.28
N HIS A 22 -2.49 -6.84 -10.37
CA HIS A 22 -1.68 -7.57 -11.33
C HIS A 22 -2.12 -7.29 -12.76
N GLY A 23 -1.20 -7.46 -13.70
CA GLY A 23 -1.43 -7.19 -15.11
C GLY A 23 -0.16 -6.74 -15.85
N PRO A 24 -0.27 -6.36 -17.13
CA PRO A 24 0.89 -6.13 -17.98
C PRO A 24 1.56 -4.76 -17.84
N ASP A 25 0.97 -3.83 -17.08
CA ASP A 25 1.51 -2.49 -16.88
C ASP A 25 1.79 -2.22 -15.39
N LEU A 26 3.05 -1.97 -15.06
CA LEU A 26 3.51 -1.86 -13.67
C LEU A 26 2.94 -0.60 -13.01
N MET A 27 2.79 0.46 -13.78
CA MET A 27 2.27 1.74 -13.32
C MET A 27 0.77 1.63 -13.02
N GLU A 28 0.01 0.98 -13.88
CA GLU A 28 -1.43 0.78 -13.69
C GLU A 28 -1.69 -0.19 -12.53
N ASN A 29 -0.90 -1.27 -12.41
CA ASN A 29 -0.95 -2.15 -11.24
C ASN A 29 -0.63 -1.37 -9.95
N SER A 30 0.38 -0.49 -9.99
CA SER A 30 0.71 0.36 -8.83
C SER A 30 -0.44 1.27 -8.43
N LYS A 31 -1.06 1.95 -9.39
CA LYS A 31 -2.25 2.80 -9.14
C LYS A 31 -3.41 1.98 -8.59
N ASN A 32 -3.67 0.81 -9.17
CA ASN A 32 -4.79 -0.04 -8.76
C ASN A 32 -4.61 -0.60 -7.36
N ALA A 33 -3.40 -1.05 -6.99
CA ALA A 33 -3.11 -1.47 -5.62
C ALA A 33 -3.42 -0.35 -4.61
N VAL A 34 -3.06 0.91 -4.91
CA VAL A 34 -3.38 2.07 -4.08
C VAL A 34 -4.89 2.39 -4.07
N ARG A 35 -5.56 2.35 -5.23
CA ARG A 35 -7.02 2.59 -5.33
C ARG A 35 -7.80 1.59 -4.48
N TYR A 36 -7.45 0.31 -4.55
CA TYR A 36 -8.07 -0.73 -3.73
C TYR A 36 -7.83 -0.49 -2.24
N MET A 37 -6.67 0.04 -1.85
CA MET A 37 -6.42 0.42 -0.46
C MET A 37 -7.31 1.59 -0.04
N ILE A 38 -7.46 2.61 -0.88
CA ILE A 38 -8.34 3.75 -0.62
C ILE A 38 -9.80 3.28 -0.46
N GLU A 39 -10.28 2.43 -1.35
CA GLU A 39 -11.62 1.83 -1.27
C GLU A 39 -11.82 1.06 0.04
N TRP A 40 -10.83 0.25 0.44
CA TRP A 40 -10.87 -0.47 1.71
C TRP A 40 -10.90 0.48 2.91
N LEU A 41 -10.09 1.54 2.90
CA LEU A 41 -10.04 2.55 3.97
C LEU A 41 -11.37 3.31 4.12
N VAL A 42 -11.96 3.73 3.00
CA VAL A 42 -13.27 4.40 3.00
C VAL A 42 -14.34 3.47 3.58
N ALA A 43 -14.34 2.20 3.18
CA ALA A 43 -15.33 1.22 3.63
C ALA A 43 -15.15 0.78 5.10
N ASN A 44 -13.92 0.71 5.61
CA ASN A 44 -13.61 0.04 6.90
C ASN A 44 -13.08 0.97 8.00
N ARG A 45 -12.73 2.22 7.68
CA ARG A 45 -12.09 3.16 8.63
C ARG A 45 -12.77 4.54 8.71
N VAL A 46 -13.95 4.71 8.10
CA VAL A 46 -14.76 5.95 8.15
C VAL A 46 -13.95 7.19 7.73
N LEU A 47 -13.16 7.03 6.65
CA LEU A 47 -12.36 8.09 6.07
C LEU A 47 -13.02 8.60 4.78
N SER A 48 -12.88 9.89 4.50
CA SER A 48 -13.14 10.38 3.13
C SER A 48 -12.08 9.84 2.16
N GLU A 49 -12.40 9.81 0.87
CA GLU A 49 -11.41 9.42 -0.17
C GLU A 49 -10.14 10.27 -0.10
N SER A 50 -10.27 11.57 0.16
CA SER A 50 -9.12 12.48 0.31
C SER A 50 -8.27 12.16 1.55
N GLN A 51 -8.89 11.83 2.68
CA GLN A 51 -8.18 11.41 3.89
C GLN A 51 -7.46 10.07 3.67
N ALA A 52 -8.14 9.10 3.06
CA ALA A 52 -7.57 7.81 2.71
C ALA A 52 -6.37 7.96 1.76
N TYR A 53 -6.47 8.82 0.74
CA TYR A 53 -5.36 9.15 -0.16
C TYR A 53 -4.16 9.75 0.59
N CYS A 54 -4.38 10.72 1.47
CA CYS A 54 -3.32 11.33 2.28
C CYS A 54 -2.62 10.30 3.19
N ILE A 55 -3.37 9.38 3.80
CA ILE A 55 -2.81 8.31 4.63
C ILE A 55 -2.00 7.33 3.78
N CYS A 56 -2.52 6.89 2.63
CA CYS A 56 -1.75 6.07 1.68
C CYS A 56 -0.41 6.72 1.32
N SER A 57 -0.39 8.03 1.07
CA SER A 57 0.84 8.74 0.70
C SER A 57 1.88 8.87 1.83
N THR A 58 1.49 8.70 3.09
CA THR A 58 2.35 8.99 4.25
C THR A 58 2.71 7.76 5.07
N ALA A 59 1.79 6.80 5.20
CA ALA A 59 1.95 5.63 6.03
C ALA A 59 1.99 4.31 5.25
N GLY A 60 1.60 4.32 3.96
CA GLY A 60 1.57 3.12 3.14
C GLY A 60 2.89 2.86 2.40
N ASP A 61 3.22 1.58 2.22
CA ASP A 61 4.38 1.13 1.44
C ASP A 61 3.91 0.41 0.16
N LEU A 62 4.26 0.97 -1.00
CA LEU A 62 4.10 0.28 -2.29
C LEU A 62 5.30 -0.65 -2.54
N LYS A 63 5.03 -1.92 -2.84
CA LYS A 63 6.04 -2.95 -3.07
C LYS A 63 5.77 -3.66 -4.39
N ILE A 64 6.81 -3.77 -5.21
CA ILE A 64 6.80 -4.65 -6.36
C ILE A 64 7.01 -6.07 -5.84
N ALA A 65 6.02 -6.95 -6.02
CA ALA A 65 6.03 -8.30 -5.48
C ALA A 65 6.64 -9.31 -6.48
N GLU A 66 6.32 -9.16 -7.76
CA GLU A 66 6.77 -10.07 -8.81
C GLU A 66 6.91 -9.34 -10.15
N ILE A 67 8.08 -9.46 -10.79
CA ILE A 67 8.34 -8.93 -12.15
C ILE A 67 8.83 -10.00 -13.12
N VAL A 68 8.90 -11.26 -12.68
CA VAL A 68 9.44 -12.37 -13.45
C VAL A 68 8.38 -13.12 -14.26
N ASP A 69 7.08 -12.91 -13.98
CA ASP A 69 5.95 -13.54 -14.67
C ASP A 69 5.50 -12.78 -15.93
N ALA A 70 6.45 -12.41 -16.80
CA ALA A 70 6.09 -11.68 -18.02
C ALA A 70 5.02 -12.45 -18.85
N PRO A 71 3.96 -11.78 -19.33
CA PRO A 71 3.79 -10.33 -19.36
C PRO A 71 3.18 -9.70 -18.09
N ASN A 72 2.77 -10.46 -17.07
CA ASN A 72 2.09 -9.94 -15.89
C ASN A 72 3.07 -9.61 -14.75
N TRP A 73 2.79 -8.52 -14.05
CA TRP A 73 3.52 -8.11 -12.86
C TRP A 73 2.57 -7.99 -11.68
N VAL A 74 3.07 -8.21 -10.47
CA VAL A 74 2.28 -8.08 -9.25
C VAL A 74 2.84 -6.94 -8.40
N VAL A 75 1.96 -6.01 -8.03
CA VAL A 75 2.26 -4.90 -7.12
C VAL A 75 1.36 -5.01 -5.89
N ALA A 76 1.96 -4.82 -4.72
CA ALA A 76 1.29 -4.83 -3.43
C ALA A 76 1.37 -3.44 -2.78
N PHE A 77 0.35 -3.06 -2.03
CA PHE A 77 0.34 -1.87 -1.20
C PHE A 77 0.04 -2.26 0.25
N HIS A 78 0.98 -1.99 1.13
CA HIS A 78 0.94 -2.38 2.54
C HIS A 78 0.50 -1.19 3.38
N MET A 79 -0.55 -1.35 4.16
CA MET A 79 -1.01 -0.38 5.14
C MET A 79 -0.86 -0.95 6.55
N PRO A 80 0.01 -0.37 7.40
CA PRO A 80 0.12 -0.83 8.78
C PRO A 80 -1.19 -0.60 9.54
N LEU A 81 -1.65 -1.60 10.28
CA LEU A 81 -2.91 -1.49 11.02
C LEU A 81 -2.77 -0.67 12.31
N SER A 82 -1.56 -0.55 12.85
CA SER A 82 -1.32 0.14 14.12
C SER A 82 -1.52 1.66 14.04
N ILE A 83 -1.71 2.24 12.85
CA ILE A 83 -2.02 3.67 12.69
C ILE A 83 -3.50 3.99 12.98
N PHE A 84 -4.32 2.95 13.12
CA PHE A 84 -5.75 3.06 13.42
C PHE A 84 -6.09 2.67 14.87
N GLU A 85 -5.07 2.45 15.70
CA GLU A 85 -5.20 2.18 17.14
C GLU A 85 -5.15 3.46 17.97
#